data_AF-A0A661GE63-F1
#
_entry.id   AF-A0A661GE63-F1
#
_cell.length_a   1.000
_cell.length_b   1.000
_cell.length_c   1.000
_cell.angle_alpha   90.00
_cell.angle_beta   90.00
_cell.angle_gamma   90.00
#
_symmetry.space_group_name_H-M   'P 1'
#
loop_
_entity.id
_entity.type
_entity.pdbx_description
1 polymer ?
#
loop_
_entity_poly.entity_id
_entity_poly.type
_entity_poly.pdbx_seq_one_letter_code
_entity_poly.pdbx_strand_id
1 'polypeptide(L)'
;MSSLWSWWVIIGTVVSLIACVWLIVFTNRQRASTEEIAESEAHVWDEDIRELNNPLPMWWLWLFILTIIWSVGYLIYYPGLGTFSGTSEWSQEGQYDAEVAAAEARYGPIFAKYGAMEVTDLVNDPDALSIGASLFANYCSQCHGSGALGARGFPNLTDDDWLYGGSPAQIEQSIMSGRTGIMPPLGAVFASDEAVEEMVRYVQAMPDGMDSSSPAHTQYMTLCIACHGPDGSGMQALGAPNLTDDIWLYSSSPQQIRKTIVEGRTGAMPAHGHLIGPDRARVLAAYVYSLSQ
;
A
#
# COMPACT_ATOMS: atom_id res chain seq x y z
N MET A 1 -26.00 -7.71 -20.05
CA MET A 1 -26.21 -6.77 -21.19
C MET A 1 -27.53 -7.11 -21.87
N SER A 2 -28.31 -6.13 -22.35
CA SER A 2 -29.54 -6.44 -23.09
C SER A 2 -29.25 -6.95 -24.50
N SER A 3 -30.19 -7.70 -25.08
CA SER A 3 -30.05 -8.27 -26.42
C SER A 3 -29.75 -7.20 -27.49
N LEU A 4 -30.39 -6.04 -27.40
CA LEU A 4 -30.16 -4.91 -28.31
C LEU A 4 -28.68 -4.46 -28.30
N TRP A 5 -28.13 -4.21 -27.11
CA TRP A 5 -26.74 -3.77 -26.97
C TRP A 5 -25.74 -4.86 -27.36
N SER A 6 -26.08 -6.13 -27.10
CA SER A 6 -25.28 -7.27 -27.56
C SER A 6 -25.16 -7.28 -29.08
N TRP A 7 -26.29 -7.18 -29.79
CA TRP A 7 -26.28 -7.16 -31.26
C TRP A 7 -25.60 -5.93 -31.84
N TRP A 8 -25.77 -4.77 -31.21
CA TRP A 8 -25.07 -3.54 -31.60
C TRP A 8 -23.54 -3.74 -31.59
N VAL A 9 -22.99 -4.31 -30.50
CA VAL A 9 -21.56 -4.59 -30.40
C VAL A 9 -21.13 -5.62 -31.44
N ILE A 10 -21.85 -6.74 -31.56
CA ILE A 10 -21.52 -7.81 -32.50
C ILE A 10 -21.47 -7.27 -33.94
N ILE A 11 -22.53 -6.58 -34.37
CA ILE A 11 -22.63 -6.04 -35.73
C ILE A 11 -21.55 -4.99 -35.95
N GLY A 12 -21.36 -4.06 -35.02
CA GLY A 12 -20.33 -3.03 -35.11
C GLY A 12 -18.94 -3.63 -35.30
N THR A 13 -18.54 -4.57 -34.45
CA THR A 13 -17.22 -5.22 -34.51
C THR A 13 -17.03 -6.00 -35.82
N VAL A 14 -18.03 -6.80 -36.24
CA VAL A 14 -17.93 -7.60 -37.47
C VAL A 14 -17.87 -6.70 -38.70
N VAL A 15 -18.69 -5.66 -38.77
CA VAL A 15 -18.66 -4.69 -39.88
C VAL A 15 -17.33 -3.96 -39.94
N SER A 16 -16.76 -3.55 -38.79
CA SER A 16 -15.44 -2.92 -38.74
C SER A 16 -14.33 -3.86 -39.25
N LEU A 17 -14.32 -5.13 -38.85
CA LEU A 17 -13.33 -6.10 -39.33
C LEU A 17 -13.45 -6.32 -40.84
N ILE A 18 -14.68 -6.44 -41.36
CA ILE A 18 -14.94 -6.55 -42.80
C ILE A 18 -14.49 -5.28 -43.52
N ALA A 19 -14.76 -4.10 -42.97
CA ALA A 19 -14.35 -2.82 -43.54
C ALA A 19 -12.81 -2.70 -43.61
N CYS A 20 -12.08 -3.17 -42.60
CA CYS A 20 -10.61 -3.22 -42.61
C CYS A 20 -10.08 -4.13 -43.73
N VAL A 21 -10.65 -5.33 -43.88
CA VAL A 21 -10.28 -6.25 -44.97
C VAL A 21 -10.61 -5.63 -46.33
N TRP A 22 -11.80 -5.05 -46.46
CA TRP A 22 -12.25 -4.41 -47.70
C TRP A 22 -11.36 -3.24 -48.08
N LEU A 23 -11.01 -2.37 -47.13
CA LEU A 23 -10.17 -1.20 -47.36
C LEU A 23 -8.79 -1.63 -47.90
N ILE A 24 -8.17 -2.64 -47.31
CA ILE A 24 -6.86 -3.13 -47.78
C ILE A 24 -6.94 -3.79 -49.15
N VAL A 25 -7.99 -4.57 -49.41
CA VAL A 25 -8.19 -5.19 -50.73
C VAL A 25 -8.46 -4.11 -51.79
N PHE A 26 -9.20 -3.06 -51.44
CA PHE A 26 -9.52 -1.95 -52.33
C PHE A 26 -8.28 -1.11 -52.65
N THR A 27 -7.52 -0.68 -51.64
CA THR A 27 -6.32 0.15 -51.84
C THR A 27 -5.20 -0.62 -52.53
N ASN A 28 -4.99 -1.90 -52.22
CA ASN A 28 -3.97 -2.71 -52.89
C ASN A 28 -4.30 -3.02 -54.37
N ARG A 29 -5.54 -2.85 -54.81
CA ARG A 29 -5.93 -2.96 -56.23
C ARG A 29 -5.58 -1.70 -57.03
N GLN A 30 -5.40 -0.56 -56.37
CA GLN A 30 -5.08 0.72 -56.99
C GLN A 30 -3.57 0.98 -56.98
N ARG A 31 -2.77 0.04 -57.51
CA ARG A 31 -1.33 0.26 -57.63
C ARG A 31 -1.08 1.35 -58.68
N ALA A 32 -0.44 2.44 -58.24
CA ALA A 32 -0.04 3.53 -59.11
C ALA A 32 0.88 3.04 -60.23
N SER A 33 0.63 3.50 -61.44
CA SER A 33 1.52 3.38 -62.58
C SER A 33 2.79 4.21 -62.36
N THR A 34 3.84 3.93 -63.12
CA THR A 34 5.10 4.69 -63.03
C THR A 34 4.90 6.19 -63.31
N GLU A 35 3.93 6.56 -64.14
CA GLU A 35 3.55 7.96 -64.40
C GLU A 35 2.86 8.61 -63.20
N GLU A 36 1.93 7.91 -62.54
CA GLU A 36 1.24 8.41 -61.33
C GLU A 36 2.18 8.54 -60.13
N ILE A 37 3.20 7.68 -60.03
CA ILE A 37 4.26 7.81 -59.02
C ILE A 37 5.07 9.08 -59.28
N ALA A 38 5.46 9.33 -60.53
CA ALA A 38 6.20 10.54 -60.91
C ALA A 38 5.37 11.83 -60.72
N GLU A 39 4.06 11.79 -60.96
CA GLU A 39 3.15 12.91 -60.73
C GLU A 39 2.92 13.18 -59.24
N SER A 40 2.89 12.15 -58.39
CA SER A 40 2.75 12.31 -56.94
C SER A 40 3.91 13.06 -56.29
N GLU A 41 5.09 13.02 -56.91
CA GLU A 41 6.29 13.75 -56.48
C GLU A 41 6.29 15.23 -56.92
N ALA A 42 5.29 15.68 -57.68
CA ALA A 42 5.21 17.04 -58.21
C ALA A 42 4.80 18.07 -57.14
N HIS A 43 4.07 17.66 -56.11
CA HIS A 43 3.70 18.51 -54.99
C HIS A 43 4.78 18.45 -53.91
N VAL A 44 5.41 19.59 -53.65
CA VAL A 44 6.47 19.72 -52.64
C VAL A 44 5.94 20.55 -51.47
N TRP A 45 6.06 19.99 -50.28
CA TRP A 45 5.75 20.65 -49.02
C TRP A 45 7.06 21.07 -48.38
N ASP A 46 7.11 22.29 -47.82
CA ASP A 46 8.25 22.79 -47.05
C ASP A 46 9.63 22.53 -47.69
N GLU A 47 9.89 23.19 -48.82
CA GLU A 47 11.12 23.16 -49.62
C GLU A 47 11.53 21.80 -50.22
N ASP A 48 11.49 20.69 -49.47
CA ASP A 48 12.02 19.39 -49.88
C ASP A 48 11.17 18.15 -49.53
N ILE A 49 10.09 18.27 -48.76
CA ILE A 49 9.25 17.12 -48.37
C ILE A 49 8.31 16.73 -49.51
N ARG A 50 8.31 15.44 -49.84
CA ARG A 50 7.46 14.84 -50.90
C ARG A 50 6.89 13.51 -50.44
N GLU A 51 5.68 13.20 -50.90
CA GLU A 51 5.01 11.94 -50.59
C GLU A 51 5.21 10.95 -51.74
N LEU A 52 5.95 9.87 -51.47
CA LEU A 52 6.18 8.81 -52.44
C LEU A 52 4.96 7.88 -52.50
N ASN A 53 4.38 7.70 -53.69
CA ASN A 53 3.30 6.74 -53.91
C ASN A 53 3.83 5.30 -54.08
N ASN A 54 4.53 4.80 -53.05
CA ASN A 54 5.09 3.45 -53.05
C ASN A 54 4.04 2.39 -52.70
N PRO A 55 4.15 1.17 -53.26
CA PRO A 55 3.31 0.06 -52.84
C PRO A 55 3.59 -0.31 -51.39
N LEU A 56 2.54 -0.70 -50.67
CA LEU A 56 2.66 -1.18 -49.30
C LEU A 56 3.59 -2.41 -49.24
N PRO A 57 4.54 -2.46 -48.29
CA PRO A 57 5.44 -3.61 -48.14
C PRO A 57 4.65 -4.91 -47.93
N MET A 58 5.01 -5.96 -48.67
CA MET A 58 4.28 -7.24 -48.63
C MET A 58 4.25 -7.87 -47.23
N TRP A 59 5.35 -7.76 -46.48
CA TRP A 59 5.41 -8.27 -45.10
C TRP A 59 4.45 -7.52 -44.17
N TRP A 60 4.28 -6.21 -44.37
CA TRP A 60 3.37 -5.38 -43.59
C TRP A 60 1.91 -5.75 -43.88
N LEU A 61 1.58 -5.97 -45.15
CA LEU A 61 0.26 -6.44 -45.56
C LEU A 61 -0.09 -7.79 -44.92
N TRP A 62 0.83 -8.75 -44.98
CA TRP A 62 0.61 -10.05 -44.34
C TRP A 62 0.48 -9.94 -42.82
N LEU A 63 1.29 -9.10 -42.17
CA LEU A 63 1.16 -8.85 -40.74
C LEU A 63 -0.22 -8.29 -40.40
N PHE A 64 -0.70 -7.29 -41.14
CA PHE A 64 -2.03 -6.72 -40.94
C PHE A 64 -3.14 -7.76 -41.11
N ILE A 65 -3.07 -8.61 -42.14
CA ILE A 65 -4.07 -9.68 -42.33
C ILE A 65 -4.00 -10.70 -41.19
N LEU A 66 -2.80 -11.06 -40.72
CA LEU A 66 -2.63 -11.96 -39.57
C LEU A 66 -3.23 -11.39 -38.29
N THR A 67 -3.14 -10.08 -38.03
CA THR A 67 -3.78 -9.50 -36.83
C THR A 67 -5.30 -9.54 -36.91
N ILE A 68 -5.90 -9.40 -38.10
CA ILE A 68 -7.35 -9.59 -38.30
C ILE A 68 -7.74 -11.04 -38.03
N ILE A 69 -7.01 -12.00 -38.62
CA ILE A 69 -7.27 -13.45 -38.41
C ILE A 69 -7.15 -13.79 -36.93
N TRP A 70 -6.11 -13.29 -36.26
CA TRP A 70 -5.92 -13.44 -34.83
C TRP A 70 -7.08 -12.85 -34.03
N SER A 71 -7.52 -11.64 -34.37
CA SER A 71 -8.65 -10.97 -33.68
C SER A 71 -9.94 -11.77 -33.82
N VAL A 72 -10.22 -12.31 -35.01
CA VAL A 72 -11.39 -13.19 -35.22
C VAL A 72 -11.27 -14.45 -34.37
N GLY A 73 -10.13 -15.13 -34.39
CA GLY A 73 -9.89 -16.31 -33.56
C GLY A 73 -10.03 -16.01 -32.05
N TYR A 74 -9.49 -14.88 -31.61
CA TYR A 74 -9.57 -14.43 -30.22
C TYR A 74 -11.01 -14.18 -29.79
N LEU A 75 -11.83 -13.51 -30.62
CA LEU A 75 -13.24 -13.24 -30.35
C LEU A 75 -14.14 -14.49 -30.40
N ILE A 76 -13.69 -15.55 -31.07
CA ILE A 76 -14.34 -16.87 -31.03
C ILE A 76 -14.00 -17.60 -29.71
N TYR A 77 -12.78 -17.44 -29.23
CA TYR A 77 -12.29 -18.15 -28.05
C TYR A 77 -12.68 -17.46 -26.74
N TYR A 78 -12.49 -16.15 -26.64
CA TYR A 78 -12.75 -15.32 -25.46
C TYR A 78 -14.04 -14.50 -25.58
N PRO A 79 -14.62 -14.05 -24.45
CA PRO A 79 -15.72 -13.09 -24.49
C PRO A 79 -15.27 -11.76 -25.11
N GLY A 80 -16.16 -11.16 -25.92
CA GLY A 80 -15.90 -9.87 -26.56
C GLY A 80 -16.97 -9.49 -27.59
N LEU A 81 -17.63 -10.49 -28.18
CA LEU A 81 -18.75 -10.30 -29.11
C LEU A 81 -20.09 -10.26 -28.37
N GLY A 82 -20.41 -9.11 -27.79
CA GLY A 82 -21.68 -8.93 -27.10
C GLY A 82 -21.81 -9.87 -25.90
N THR A 83 -22.88 -10.66 -25.85
CA THR A 83 -23.16 -11.65 -24.80
C THR A 83 -22.57 -13.04 -25.09
N PHE A 84 -21.85 -13.20 -26.20
CA PHE A 84 -21.15 -14.43 -26.50
C PHE A 84 -19.93 -14.58 -25.58
N SER A 85 -19.95 -15.60 -24.72
CA SER A 85 -18.88 -15.88 -23.75
C SER A 85 -17.60 -16.44 -24.36
N GLY A 86 -17.57 -16.67 -25.68
CA GLY A 86 -16.51 -17.43 -26.32
C GLY A 86 -16.67 -18.94 -26.12
N THR A 87 -15.85 -19.71 -26.82
CA THR A 87 -15.79 -21.18 -26.68
C THR A 87 -15.02 -21.63 -25.44
N SER A 88 -14.20 -20.76 -24.84
CA SER A 88 -13.48 -21.04 -23.61
C SER A 88 -14.30 -20.85 -22.34
N GLU A 89 -15.44 -20.15 -22.43
CA GLU A 89 -16.25 -19.70 -21.28
C GLU A 89 -15.44 -18.91 -20.23
N TRP A 90 -14.27 -18.37 -20.63
CA TRP A 90 -13.38 -17.64 -19.73
C TRP A 90 -14.03 -16.35 -19.22
N SER A 91 -13.77 -16.03 -17.95
CA SER A 91 -14.01 -14.71 -17.38
C SER A 91 -12.86 -14.34 -16.44
N GLN A 92 -12.59 -13.04 -16.32
CA GLN A 92 -11.56 -12.55 -15.40
C GLN A 92 -11.86 -12.89 -13.93
N GLU A 93 -13.14 -12.90 -13.54
CA GLU A 93 -13.59 -13.28 -12.19
C GLU A 93 -13.35 -14.78 -11.95
N GLY A 94 -13.76 -15.65 -12.89
CA GLY A 94 -13.51 -17.08 -12.76
C GLY A 94 -12.02 -17.45 -12.77
N GLN A 95 -11.20 -16.71 -13.53
CA GLN A 95 -9.75 -16.89 -13.48
C GLN A 95 -9.17 -16.49 -12.13
N TYR A 96 -9.60 -15.35 -11.59
CA TYR A 96 -9.19 -14.88 -10.26
C TYR A 96 -9.58 -15.89 -9.17
N ASP A 97 -10.83 -16.36 -9.18
CA ASP A 97 -11.32 -17.34 -8.21
C ASP A 97 -10.52 -18.65 -8.27
N ALA A 98 -10.18 -19.12 -9.48
CA ALA A 98 -9.36 -20.31 -9.66
C ALA A 98 -7.91 -20.11 -9.17
N GLU A 99 -7.33 -18.93 -9.40
CA GLU A 99 -5.99 -18.57 -8.93
C GLU A 99 -5.94 -18.49 -7.40
N VAL A 100 -6.92 -17.83 -6.79
CA VAL A 100 -7.07 -17.74 -5.33
C VAL A 100 -7.26 -19.12 -4.73
N ALA A 101 -8.16 -19.95 -5.28
CA ALA A 101 -8.40 -21.31 -4.78
C ALA A 101 -7.13 -22.19 -4.87
N ALA A 102 -6.37 -22.08 -5.96
CA ALA A 102 -5.10 -22.78 -6.11
C ALA A 102 -4.05 -22.28 -5.10
N ALA A 103 -4.00 -20.97 -4.84
CA ALA A 103 -3.14 -20.37 -3.83
C ALA A 103 -3.53 -20.79 -2.42
N GLU A 104 -4.82 -20.84 -2.09
CA GLU A 104 -5.33 -21.32 -0.80
C GLU A 104 -5.03 -22.81 -0.58
N ALA A 105 -5.21 -23.64 -1.60
CA ALA A 105 -4.86 -25.06 -1.52
C ALA A 105 -3.37 -25.28 -1.26
N ARG A 106 -2.50 -24.41 -1.79
CA ARG A 106 -1.05 -24.50 -1.65
C ARG A 106 -0.53 -23.87 -0.34
N TYR A 107 -1.00 -22.67 0.00
CA TYR A 107 -0.47 -21.86 1.10
C TYR A 107 -1.32 -21.93 2.36
N GLY A 108 -2.60 -22.27 2.25
CA GLY A 108 -3.52 -22.41 3.39
C GLY A 108 -3.00 -23.36 4.47
N PRO A 109 -2.52 -24.58 4.14
CA PRO A 109 -1.95 -25.49 5.14
C PRO A 109 -0.70 -24.92 5.85
N ILE A 110 0.09 -24.10 5.16
CA ILE A 110 1.30 -23.47 5.73
C ILE A 110 0.88 -22.42 6.76
N PHE A 111 -0.05 -21.53 6.41
CA PHE A 111 -0.54 -20.52 7.34
C PHE A 111 -1.37 -21.12 8.47
N ALA A 112 -2.15 -22.17 8.23
CA ALA A 112 -2.88 -22.89 9.27
C ALA A 112 -1.93 -23.55 10.29
N LYS A 113 -0.78 -24.09 9.85
CA LYS A 113 0.27 -24.59 10.73
C LYS A 113 0.78 -23.46 11.64
N TYR A 114 1.11 -22.30 11.08
CA TYR A 114 1.62 -21.17 11.86
C TYR A 114 0.56 -20.53 12.76
N GLY A 115 -0.70 -20.48 12.32
CA GLY A 115 -1.83 -19.99 13.10
C GLY A 115 -2.12 -20.84 14.35
N ALA A 116 -1.71 -22.10 14.35
CA ALA A 116 -1.82 -23.00 15.51
C ALA A 116 -0.63 -22.92 16.48
N MET A 117 0.47 -22.28 16.09
CA MET A 117 1.66 -22.11 16.94
C MET A 117 1.53 -20.84 17.79
N GLU A 118 2.17 -20.82 18.95
CA GLU A 118 2.34 -19.59 19.73
C GLU A 118 3.40 -18.71 19.06
N VAL A 119 3.24 -17.40 19.19
CA VAL A 119 4.17 -16.42 18.58
C VAL A 119 5.60 -16.62 19.07
N THR A 120 5.77 -17.01 20.34
CA THR A 120 7.08 -17.31 20.93
C THR A 120 7.79 -18.50 20.27
N ASP A 121 7.04 -19.46 19.73
CA ASP A 121 7.62 -20.61 19.04
C ASP A 121 7.98 -20.25 17.59
N LEU A 122 7.16 -19.41 16.94
CA LEU A 122 7.38 -18.96 15.55
C LEU A 122 8.66 -18.16 15.37
N VAL A 123 9.13 -17.47 16.42
CA VAL A 123 10.40 -16.72 16.40
C VAL A 123 11.60 -17.64 16.13
N ASN A 124 11.49 -18.93 16.42
CA ASN A 124 12.54 -19.91 16.18
C ASN A 124 12.43 -20.58 14.81
N ASP A 125 11.40 -20.28 14.01
CA ASP A 125 11.19 -20.84 12.67
C ASP A 125 11.69 -19.85 11.59
N PRO A 126 12.82 -20.12 10.92
CA PRO A 126 13.39 -19.20 9.94
C PRO A 126 12.50 -19.00 8.71
N ASP A 127 11.68 -19.99 8.34
CA ASP A 127 10.73 -19.85 7.24
C ASP A 127 9.58 -18.91 7.63
N ALA A 128 9.09 -19.00 8.87
CA ALA A 128 8.10 -18.08 9.40
C ALA A 128 8.64 -16.65 9.46
N LEU A 129 9.88 -16.45 9.93
CA LEU A 129 10.51 -15.13 9.96
C LEU A 129 10.72 -14.54 8.57
N SER A 130 11.11 -15.35 7.57
CA SER A 130 11.25 -14.89 6.18
C SER A 130 9.91 -14.43 5.58
N ILE A 131 8.83 -15.15 5.89
CA ILE A 131 7.47 -14.75 5.50
C ILE A 131 7.06 -13.47 6.23
N GLY A 132 7.31 -13.38 7.53
CA GLY A 132 7.03 -12.20 8.34
C GLY A 132 7.77 -10.95 7.86
N ALA A 133 9.05 -11.09 7.49
CA ALA A 133 9.85 -10.02 6.87
C ALA A 133 9.25 -9.55 5.54
N SER A 134 8.78 -10.49 4.72
CA SER A 134 8.11 -10.19 3.45
C SER A 134 6.80 -9.45 3.69
N LEU A 135 5.98 -9.89 4.66
CA LEU A 135 4.75 -9.19 5.05
C LEU A 135 5.07 -7.78 5.57
N PHE A 136 6.08 -7.64 6.41
CA PHE A 136 6.52 -6.34 6.94
C PHE A 136 6.96 -5.39 5.82
N ALA A 137 7.75 -5.88 4.87
CA ALA A 137 8.20 -5.08 3.73
C ALA A 137 7.03 -4.56 2.89
N ASN A 138 5.99 -5.36 2.67
CA ASN A 138 4.82 -4.96 1.87
C ASN A 138 3.84 -4.04 2.62
N TYR A 139 3.57 -4.31 3.90
CA TYR A 139 2.48 -3.65 4.63
C TYR A 139 2.93 -2.62 5.67
N CYS A 140 4.13 -2.74 6.23
CA CYS A 140 4.53 -1.98 7.43
C CYS A 140 5.70 -1.00 7.17
N SER A 141 6.58 -1.33 6.23
CA SER A 141 7.83 -0.60 5.97
C SER A 141 7.65 0.87 5.57
N GLN A 142 6.50 1.22 5.00
CA GLN A 142 6.18 2.59 4.57
C GLN A 142 6.05 3.56 5.75
N CYS A 143 5.66 3.04 6.93
CA CYS A 143 5.51 3.84 8.15
C CYS A 143 6.67 3.58 9.13
N HIS A 144 7.02 2.32 9.36
CA HIS A 144 8.04 1.93 10.32
C HIS A 144 9.46 1.86 9.73
N GLY A 145 9.64 2.22 8.45
CA GLY A 145 10.90 2.13 7.75
C GLY A 145 11.25 0.72 7.31
N SER A 146 12.12 0.59 6.29
CA SER A 146 12.56 -0.71 5.76
C SER A 146 13.32 -1.56 6.79
N GLY A 147 14.05 -0.92 7.70
CA GLY A 147 14.73 -1.57 8.82
C GLY A 147 13.93 -1.62 10.11
N ALA A 148 12.63 -1.29 10.08
CA ALA A 148 11.76 -1.21 11.26
C ALA A 148 12.18 -0.19 12.34
N LEU A 149 13.10 0.72 12.01
CA LEU A 149 13.64 1.76 12.91
C LEU A 149 12.68 2.92 13.18
N GLY A 150 11.52 2.94 12.54
CA GLY A 150 10.54 4.02 12.66
C GLY A 150 10.96 5.31 11.93
N ALA A 151 10.25 6.38 12.26
CA ALA A 151 10.50 7.74 11.82
C ALA A 151 9.81 8.70 12.81
N ARG A 152 9.94 10.02 12.63
CA ARG A 152 9.19 10.97 13.49
C ARG A 152 7.68 10.71 13.37
N GLY A 153 7.06 10.36 14.50
CA GLY A 153 5.65 9.99 14.60
C GLY A 153 5.34 8.50 14.40
N PHE A 154 6.35 7.68 14.07
CA PHE A 154 6.21 6.23 13.87
C PHE A 154 7.21 5.47 14.75
N PRO A 155 6.75 4.55 15.63
CA PRO A 155 7.64 3.85 16.56
C PRO A 155 8.75 3.07 15.85
N ASN A 156 9.92 3.03 16.51
CA ASN A 156 10.91 2.01 16.27
C ASN A 156 10.36 0.69 16.81
N LEU A 157 10.51 -0.40 16.04
CA LEU A 157 10.02 -1.72 16.39
C LEU A 157 11.18 -2.69 16.69
N THR A 158 12.41 -2.17 16.74
CA THR A 158 13.63 -2.93 17.01
C THR A 158 14.21 -2.67 18.40
N ASP A 159 13.67 -1.68 19.13
CA ASP A 159 14.07 -1.38 20.49
C ASP A 159 13.10 -2.02 21.51
N ASP A 160 13.40 -1.82 22.78
CA ASP A 160 12.67 -2.40 23.91
C ASP A 160 11.56 -1.47 24.44
N ASP A 161 11.30 -0.33 23.78
CA ASP A 161 10.25 0.63 24.19
C ASP A 161 8.93 0.41 23.45
N TRP A 162 7.92 -0.03 24.19
CA TRP A 162 6.64 -0.42 23.64
C TRP A 162 5.49 0.39 24.22
N LEU A 163 4.94 1.31 23.41
CA LEU A 163 3.80 2.14 23.77
C LEU A 163 2.58 1.34 24.24
N TYR A 164 2.30 0.19 23.64
CA TYR A 164 1.14 -0.65 23.97
C TYR A 164 1.53 -2.02 24.55
N GLY A 165 2.79 -2.14 25.00
CA GLY A 165 3.41 -3.36 25.50
C GLY A 165 3.97 -4.27 24.41
N GLY A 166 5.11 -4.90 24.73
CA GLY A 166 5.91 -5.71 23.81
C GLY A 166 5.69 -7.22 23.93
N SER A 167 4.69 -7.67 24.69
CA SER A 167 4.37 -9.10 24.70
C SER A 167 3.86 -9.54 23.33
N PRO A 168 4.10 -10.79 22.91
CA PRO A 168 3.67 -11.27 21.61
C PRO A 168 2.17 -11.07 21.32
N ALA A 169 1.32 -11.27 22.33
CA ALA A 169 -0.12 -11.04 22.22
C ALA A 169 -0.48 -9.55 22.05
N GLN A 170 0.26 -8.63 22.69
CA GLN A 170 0.03 -7.19 22.54
C GLN A 170 0.47 -6.68 21.17
N ILE A 171 1.56 -7.22 20.61
CA ILE A 171 2.03 -6.94 19.26
C ILE A 171 1.00 -7.43 18.24
N GLU A 172 0.56 -8.69 18.35
CA GLU A 172 -0.48 -9.27 17.49
C GLU A 172 -1.79 -8.47 17.57
N GLN A 173 -2.22 -8.08 18.78
CA GLN A 173 -3.39 -7.24 18.97
C GLN A 173 -3.25 -5.88 18.27
N SER A 174 -2.07 -5.26 18.38
CA SER A 174 -1.79 -3.97 17.72
C SER A 174 -1.88 -4.10 16.21
N ILE A 175 -1.34 -5.18 15.63
CA ILE A 175 -1.42 -5.46 14.19
C ILE A 175 -2.87 -5.72 13.75
N MET A 176 -3.60 -6.56 14.48
CA MET A 176 -4.94 -7.01 14.12
C MET A 176 -5.97 -5.89 14.23
N SER A 177 -6.01 -5.23 15.38
CA SER A 177 -7.07 -4.29 15.75
C SER A 177 -6.67 -2.83 15.59
N GLY A 178 -5.40 -2.55 15.30
CA GLY A 178 -4.86 -1.21 15.29
C GLY A 178 -4.71 -0.63 16.70
N ARG A 179 -4.15 0.58 16.77
CA ARG A 179 -4.00 1.36 17.99
C ARG A 179 -4.23 2.84 17.70
N THR A 180 -4.82 3.55 18.65
CA THR A 180 -5.03 5.00 18.56
C THR A 180 -4.58 5.64 19.87
N GLY A 181 -3.50 6.42 19.81
CA GLY A 181 -2.97 7.16 20.95
C GLY A 181 -3.45 8.60 20.89
N ILE A 182 -3.93 9.13 22.02
CA ILE A 182 -4.45 10.50 22.12
C ILE A 182 -3.73 11.22 23.25
N MET A 183 -2.93 12.22 22.88
CA MET A 183 -2.48 13.27 23.80
C MET A 183 -3.38 14.49 23.58
N PRO A 184 -4.26 14.85 24.53
CA PRO A 184 -5.17 15.99 24.35
C PRO A 184 -4.39 17.31 24.26
N PRO A 185 -4.91 18.32 23.55
CA PRO A 185 -4.34 19.66 23.57
C PRO A 185 -4.56 20.28 24.95
N LEU A 186 -3.46 20.64 25.62
CA LEU A 186 -3.49 21.26 26.94
C LEU A 186 -3.19 22.77 26.89
N GLY A 187 -2.94 23.35 25.72
CA GLY A 187 -2.53 24.76 25.61
C GLY A 187 -3.46 25.75 26.31
N ALA A 188 -4.79 25.56 26.20
CA ALA A 188 -5.78 26.40 26.86
C ALA A 188 -5.97 26.11 28.36
N VAL A 189 -5.38 25.02 28.86
CA VAL A 189 -5.47 24.58 30.26
C VAL A 189 -4.35 25.21 31.10
N PHE A 190 -3.19 25.46 30.51
CA PHE A 190 -2.10 26.17 31.18
C PHE A 190 -2.47 27.64 31.42
N ALA A 191 -2.05 28.18 32.56
CA ALA A 191 -2.39 29.54 32.97
C ALA A 191 -1.70 30.63 32.12
N SER A 192 -0.53 30.32 31.54
CA SER A 192 0.22 31.21 30.65
C SER A 192 1.18 30.44 29.75
N ASP A 193 1.75 31.12 28.75
CA ASP A 193 2.80 30.54 27.89
C ASP A 193 4.05 30.18 28.71
N GLU A 194 4.39 30.97 29.74
CA GLU A 194 5.52 30.68 30.63
C GLU A 194 5.32 29.35 31.39
N ALA A 195 4.10 29.05 31.81
CA ALA A 195 3.79 27.77 32.46
C ALA A 195 3.98 26.58 31.50
N VAL A 196 3.67 26.76 30.21
CA VAL A 196 3.96 25.76 29.18
C VAL A 196 5.47 25.56 29.03
N GLU A 197 6.26 26.64 28.94
CA GLU A 197 7.73 26.54 28.81
C GLU A 197 8.40 25.93 30.05
N GLU A 198 7.85 26.16 31.25
CA GLU A 198 8.26 25.47 32.47
C GLU A 198 7.98 23.96 32.39
N MET A 199 6.79 23.56 31.93
CA MET A 199 6.45 22.15 31.74
C MET A 199 7.33 21.49 30.66
N VAL A 200 7.61 22.19 29.56
CA VAL A 200 8.50 21.71 28.49
C VAL A 200 9.88 21.38 29.04
N ARG A 201 10.49 22.30 29.80
CA ARG A 201 11.78 22.06 30.45
C ARG A 201 11.72 20.95 31.49
N TYR A 202 10.63 20.88 32.23
CA TYR A 202 10.41 19.84 33.23
C TYR A 202 10.37 18.45 32.61
N VAL A 203 9.56 18.25 31.58
CA VAL A 203 9.46 16.99 30.83
C VAL A 203 10.77 16.66 30.12
N GLN A 204 11.44 17.64 29.53
CA GLN A 204 12.73 17.42 28.87
C GLN A 204 13.83 16.92 29.83
N ALA A 205 13.77 17.33 31.10
CA ALA A 205 14.74 16.94 32.13
C ALA A 205 14.34 15.65 32.88
N MET A 206 13.16 15.08 32.63
CA MET A 206 12.71 13.86 33.34
C MET A 206 13.63 12.64 33.21
N PRO A 207 14.37 12.43 32.10
CA PRO A 207 15.36 11.35 32.05
C PRO A 207 16.45 11.47 33.14
N ASP A 208 16.77 12.68 33.57
CA ASP A 208 17.70 12.94 34.68
C ASP A 208 17.03 12.86 36.08
N GLY A 209 15.72 12.60 36.11
CA GLY A 209 14.88 12.52 37.30
C GLY A 209 13.91 13.70 37.45
N MET A 210 12.81 13.44 38.17
CA MET A 210 11.79 14.46 38.42
C MET A 210 12.20 15.44 39.54
N ASP A 211 12.30 16.73 39.20
CA ASP A 211 12.49 17.79 40.19
C ASP A 211 11.17 18.09 40.94
N SER A 212 10.97 17.42 42.08
CA SER A 212 9.80 17.65 42.94
C SER A 212 9.70 19.07 43.52
N SER A 213 10.78 19.85 43.50
CA SER A 213 10.79 21.24 43.97
C SER A 213 10.32 22.25 42.92
N SER A 214 10.27 21.82 41.65
CA SER A 214 9.80 22.66 40.54
C SER A 214 8.30 22.95 40.64
N PRO A 215 7.84 24.19 40.38
CA PRO A 215 6.42 24.50 40.23
C PRO A 215 5.71 23.62 39.18
N ALA A 216 6.43 23.19 38.14
CA ALA A 216 5.91 22.30 37.10
C ALA A 216 5.57 20.90 37.63
N HIS A 217 6.18 20.43 38.72
CA HIS A 217 5.85 19.13 39.31
C HIS A 217 4.38 19.07 39.74
N THR A 218 3.89 20.12 40.42
CA THR A 218 2.47 20.20 40.82
C THR A 218 1.55 20.17 39.61
N GLN A 219 1.92 20.87 38.53
CA GLN A 219 1.13 20.88 37.29
C GLN A 219 1.14 19.51 36.61
N TYR A 220 2.28 18.81 36.59
CA TYR A 220 2.40 17.46 36.06
C TYR A 220 1.50 16.49 36.82
N MET A 221 1.55 16.55 38.16
CA MET A 221 0.71 15.75 39.04
C MET A 221 -0.78 16.10 38.94
N THR A 222 -1.13 17.23 38.33
CA THR A 222 -2.53 17.63 38.11
C THR A 222 -3.02 17.24 36.72
N LEU A 223 -2.19 17.39 35.69
CA LEU A 223 -2.60 17.33 34.28
C LEU A 223 -2.12 16.09 33.54
N CYS A 224 -0.94 15.57 33.89
CA CYS A 224 -0.22 14.57 33.10
C CYS A 224 -0.26 13.18 33.74
N ILE A 225 -0.32 13.11 35.07
CA ILE A 225 -0.24 11.86 35.87
C ILE A 225 -1.23 10.78 35.44
N ALA A 226 -2.43 11.18 35.02
CA ALA A 226 -3.51 10.25 34.69
C ALA A 226 -3.15 9.36 33.48
N CYS A 227 -2.26 9.84 32.61
CA CYS A 227 -1.82 9.12 31.43
C CYS A 227 -0.36 8.67 31.54
N HIS A 228 0.53 9.51 32.07
CA HIS A 228 1.97 9.23 32.10
C HIS A 228 2.49 8.64 33.42
N GLY A 229 1.60 8.44 34.41
CA GLY A 229 1.97 7.90 35.72
C GLY A 229 2.54 8.96 36.68
N PRO A 230 2.66 8.64 37.98
CA PRO A 230 3.21 9.54 38.99
C PRO A 230 4.71 9.78 38.84
N ASP A 231 5.41 8.84 38.23
CA ASP A 231 6.86 8.81 38.01
C ASP A 231 7.25 9.09 36.56
N GLY A 232 6.28 9.25 35.64
CA GLY A 232 6.55 9.48 34.24
C GLY A 232 6.80 8.22 33.43
N SER A 233 6.65 7.02 34.00
CA SER A 233 6.92 5.75 33.32
C SER A 233 6.01 5.46 32.13
N GLY A 234 4.96 6.26 31.91
CA GLY A 234 3.96 6.03 30.90
C GLY A 234 2.89 5.02 31.33
N MET A 235 1.92 4.78 30.45
CA MET A 235 0.85 3.81 30.67
C MET A 235 0.53 3.06 29.37
N GLN A 236 0.96 1.81 29.31
CA GLN A 236 0.78 0.97 28.12
C GLN A 236 -0.69 0.72 27.76
N ALA A 237 -1.59 0.71 28.75
CA ALA A 237 -3.03 0.58 28.53
C ALA A 237 -3.60 1.72 27.67
N LEU A 238 -2.97 2.90 27.71
CA LEU A 238 -3.38 4.10 26.98
C LEU A 238 -2.48 4.41 25.78
N GLY A 239 -1.38 3.70 25.60
CA GLY A 239 -0.37 4.08 24.61
C GLY A 239 0.47 5.29 25.01
N ALA A 240 0.42 5.68 26.29
CA ALA A 240 1.11 6.86 26.78
C ALA A 240 2.60 6.54 26.95
N PRO A 241 3.51 7.23 26.25
CA PRO A 241 4.94 6.96 26.30
C PRO A 241 5.52 7.22 27.68
N ASN A 242 6.61 6.52 27.96
CA ASN A 242 7.51 6.85 29.05
C ASN A 242 8.16 8.20 28.76
N LEU A 243 8.21 9.08 29.76
CA LEU A 243 8.83 10.40 29.67
C LEU A 243 10.19 10.45 30.36
N THR A 244 10.61 9.37 31.02
CA THR A 244 11.87 9.29 31.78
C THR A 244 12.98 8.59 31.00
N ASP A 245 12.80 8.33 29.71
CA ASP A 245 13.82 7.73 28.85
C ASP A 245 14.24 8.66 27.71
N ASP A 246 15.23 8.21 26.95
CA ASP A 246 15.77 8.94 25.82
C ASP A 246 15.08 8.56 24.49
N ILE A 247 13.93 7.87 24.52
CA ILE A 247 13.24 7.34 23.35
C ILE A 247 12.04 8.24 23.01
N TRP A 248 12.18 9.03 21.95
CA TRP A 248 11.19 10.04 21.58
C TRP A 248 10.54 9.76 20.24
N LEU A 249 9.22 9.53 20.25
CA LEU A 249 8.43 9.32 19.03
C LEU A 249 8.44 10.55 18.11
N TYR A 250 8.30 11.76 18.67
CA TYR A 250 8.17 13.00 17.89
C TYR A 250 9.44 13.85 17.86
N SER A 251 10.18 13.94 18.98
CA SER A 251 11.48 14.61 19.19
C SER A 251 11.57 15.10 20.64
N SER A 252 12.77 15.07 21.24
CA SER A 252 13.10 15.67 22.55
C SER A 252 13.35 17.18 22.51
N SER A 253 13.26 17.81 21.32
CA SER A 253 13.51 19.25 21.20
C SER A 253 12.41 20.06 21.89
N PRO A 254 12.75 21.17 22.59
CA PRO A 254 11.77 21.95 23.35
C PRO A 254 10.56 22.38 22.52
N GLN A 255 10.79 22.75 21.25
CA GLN A 255 9.73 23.17 20.34
C GLN A 255 8.74 22.04 20.01
N GLN A 256 9.22 20.79 19.91
CA GLN A 256 8.36 19.64 19.60
C GLN A 256 7.61 19.15 20.84
N ILE A 257 8.23 19.23 22.02
CA ILE A 257 7.55 18.98 23.30
C ILE A 257 6.45 20.03 23.51
N ARG A 258 6.77 21.32 23.33
CA ARG A 258 5.79 22.42 23.41
C ARG A 258 4.62 22.18 22.47
N LYS A 259 4.91 21.85 21.21
CA LYS A 259 3.86 21.55 20.22
C LYS A 259 2.96 20.41 20.68
N THR A 260 3.54 19.32 21.18
CA THR A 260 2.79 18.16 21.70
C THR A 260 1.89 18.55 22.88
N ILE A 261 2.37 19.37 23.82
CA ILE A 261 1.58 19.81 24.97
C ILE A 261 0.47 20.77 24.55
N VAL A 262 0.77 21.74 23.69
CA VAL A 262 -0.17 22.80 23.31
C VAL A 262 -1.24 22.29 22.36
N GLU A 263 -0.83 21.62 21.28
CA GLU A 263 -1.70 21.19 20.19
C GLU A 263 -2.21 19.75 20.36
N GLY A 264 -1.61 18.97 21.26
CA GLY A 264 -1.90 17.55 21.39
C GLY A 264 -1.28 16.70 20.27
N ARG A 265 -1.53 15.39 20.32
CA ARG A 265 -1.13 14.41 19.30
C ARG A 265 -2.22 13.36 19.16
N THR A 266 -2.44 12.91 17.92
CA THR A 266 -3.27 11.74 17.62
C THR A 266 -2.46 10.81 16.72
N GLY A 267 -1.90 9.76 17.31
CA GLY A 267 -1.18 8.71 16.58
C GLY A 267 -2.12 7.57 16.22
N ALA A 268 -2.03 7.05 15.01
CA ALA A 268 -2.85 5.93 14.55
C ALA A 268 -1.98 4.84 13.91
N MET A 269 -2.11 3.63 14.43
CA MET A 269 -1.65 2.40 13.79
C MET A 269 -2.89 1.71 13.20
N PRO A 270 -3.05 1.66 11.87
CA PRO A 270 -4.24 1.09 11.23
C PRO A 270 -4.43 -0.39 11.54
N ALA A 271 -5.68 -0.83 11.68
CA ALA A 271 -5.99 -2.26 11.84
C ALA A 271 -5.71 -3.03 10.54
N HIS A 272 -4.80 -4.01 10.58
CA HIS A 272 -4.44 -4.82 9.41
C HIS A 272 -5.18 -6.16 9.36
N GLY A 273 -5.97 -6.51 10.39
CA GLY A 273 -6.63 -7.83 10.46
C GLY A 273 -7.52 -8.15 9.26
N HIS A 274 -8.18 -7.15 8.67
CA HIS A 274 -9.00 -7.32 7.46
C HIS A 274 -8.17 -7.52 6.17
N LEU A 275 -6.91 -7.12 6.15
CA LEU A 275 -6.02 -7.22 4.99
C LEU A 275 -5.26 -8.55 4.97
N ILE A 276 -4.69 -8.93 6.11
CA ILE A 276 -3.77 -10.08 6.18
C ILE A 276 -4.39 -11.31 6.85
N GLY A 277 -5.44 -11.13 7.67
CA GLY A 277 -6.05 -12.19 8.46
C GLY A 277 -5.23 -12.61 9.67
N PRO A 278 -5.81 -13.43 10.57
CA PRO A 278 -5.19 -13.79 11.86
C PRO A 278 -3.87 -14.58 11.70
N ASP A 279 -3.84 -15.57 10.80
CA ASP A 279 -2.65 -16.44 10.64
C ASP A 279 -1.43 -15.66 10.17
N ARG A 280 -1.61 -14.74 9.21
CA ARG A 280 -0.52 -13.89 8.70
C ARG A 280 -0.13 -12.81 9.71
N ALA A 281 -1.10 -12.25 10.43
CA ALA A 281 -0.83 -11.29 11.49
C ALA A 281 0.00 -11.90 12.61
N ARG A 282 -0.24 -13.18 12.95
CA ARG A 282 0.56 -13.92 13.92
C ARG A 282 2.00 -14.12 13.47
N VAL A 283 2.22 -14.52 12.22
CA VAL A 283 3.58 -14.63 11.63
C VAL A 283 4.27 -13.28 11.61
N LEU A 284 3.54 -12.21 11.27
CA LEU A 284 4.08 -10.85 11.30
C LEU A 284 4.40 -10.38 12.72
N ALA A 285 3.57 -10.72 13.71
CA ALA A 285 3.84 -10.44 15.12
C ALA A 285 5.10 -11.17 15.61
N ALA A 286 5.31 -12.41 15.19
CA ALA A 286 6.53 -13.16 15.48
C ALA A 286 7.78 -12.47 14.90
N TYR A 287 7.69 -12.01 13.66
CA TYR A 287 8.78 -11.24 13.05
C TYR A 287 9.05 -9.95 13.81
N VAL A 288 8.04 -9.14 14.11
CA VAL A 288 8.22 -7.88 14.86
C VAL A 288 8.80 -8.15 16.25
N TYR A 289 8.30 -9.16 16.96
CA TYR A 289 8.84 -9.54 18.26
C TYR A 289 10.30 -10.01 18.18
N SER A 290 10.69 -10.70 17.10
CA SER A 290 12.07 -11.15 16.87
C SER A 290 13.08 -10.01 16.65
N LEU A 291 12.61 -8.81 16.31
CA LEU A 291 13.49 -7.65 16.07
C LEU A 291 14.03 -7.06 17.37
N SER A 292 13.37 -7.30 18.50
CA SER A 292 13.69 -6.78 19.82
C SER A 292 14.09 -7.91 20.80
N GLN A 293 14.61 -9.03 20.31
CA GLN A 293 15.21 -10.10 21.12
C GLN A 293 16.71 -10.19 20.85
#